data_AF-A0A1C6SAG4-F1
#
_entry.id   AF-A0A1C6SAG4-F1
#
_cell.length_a   1.000
_cell.length_b   1.000
_cell.length_c   1.000
_cell.angle_alpha   90.00
_cell.angle_beta   90.00
_cell.angle_gamma   90.00
#
_symmetry.space_group_name_H-M   'P 1'
#
loop_
_entity.id
_entity.type
_entity.pdbx_description
1 polymer ?
#
loop_
_entity_poly.entity_id
_entity_poly.type
_entity_poly.pdbx_seq_one_letter_code
_entity_poly.pdbx_strand_id
1 'polypeptide(L)'
;MTASRDAAEVRLWDLSVTPPLPRTARHTDRIHAVALVGAADERLVVTGSEDGTVRRWRATDRQPVGGPLTGHPGPVRTVACASVDGVPVAVSGGGDVNQTKDSTLRRWNLRSGREWGPPIDTGDRGETKHLAAAVVDGRAVVLSSGCDGRVALWDIATGAHLGEQVENLPSDGMVTGVVGGRPVAVVTRVLFDPLRIWDLTDRALLPTPERDWLYDRVHGLVAIDGVPTLVTLDRDRRLRLWGWNDAGPPTAVELPSPVDVVAVAEVSGRALAAVGCDDKVVRLVDLVDRNVGAALVVRKRADALAIGEYGELVFCCGVDVVVFDLAALIDV
;
A
#
# COMPACT_ATOMS: atom_id res chain seq x y z
N MET A 1 -20.28 19.25 5.62
CA MET A 1 -20.01 17.92 6.18
C MET A 1 -21.17 17.60 7.10
N THR A 2 -22.04 16.65 6.72
CA THR A 2 -23.25 16.32 7.48
C THR A 2 -23.32 14.81 7.61
N ALA A 3 -23.39 14.30 8.84
CA ALA A 3 -23.63 12.89 9.16
C ALA A 3 -25.05 12.76 9.77
N SER A 4 -25.74 11.64 9.50
CA SER A 4 -27.00 11.24 10.15
C SER A 4 -26.70 10.21 11.24
N ARG A 5 -27.48 10.20 12.35
CA ARG A 5 -27.28 9.32 13.51
C ARG A 5 -28.45 8.33 13.64
N ASP A 6 -28.12 7.05 13.86
CA ASP A 6 -28.58 6.21 14.97
C ASP A 6 -27.57 5.08 15.28
N ALA A 7 -27.59 4.52 16.49
CA ALA A 7 -26.56 3.62 17.01
C ALA A 7 -26.47 2.30 16.21
N ALA A 8 -25.23 1.91 15.86
CA ALA A 8 -24.82 0.88 14.89
C ALA A 8 -24.86 1.29 13.40
N GLU A 9 -25.17 2.55 13.06
CA GLU A 9 -25.18 2.99 11.66
C GLU A 9 -23.81 3.44 11.14
N VAL A 10 -23.46 2.89 9.96
CA VAL A 10 -22.38 3.36 9.10
C VAL A 10 -22.59 4.84 8.77
N ARG A 11 -21.67 5.71 9.22
CA ARG A 11 -21.76 7.15 8.96
C ARG A 11 -21.35 7.47 7.54
N LEU A 12 -22.27 8.07 6.79
CA LEU A 12 -22.01 8.50 5.42
C LEU A 12 -21.50 9.94 5.37
N TRP A 13 -20.34 10.14 4.75
CA TRP A 13 -19.74 11.46 4.55
C TRP A 13 -19.69 11.81 3.07
N ASP A 14 -20.24 12.96 2.69
CA ASP A 14 -20.09 13.52 1.35
C ASP A 14 -18.87 14.46 1.29
N LEU A 15 -17.93 14.10 0.42
CA LEU A 15 -16.65 14.78 0.26
C LEU A 15 -16.66 15.79 -0.89
N SER A 16 -17.82 16.02 -1.52
CA SER A 16 -18.03 17.01 -2.58
C SER A 16 -17.65 18.44 -2.20
N VAL A 17 -17.48 18.71 -0.89
CA VAL A 17 -17.16 20.01 -0.30
C VAL A 17 -15.68 20.21 0.05
N THR A 18 -14.82 19.20 -0.11
CA THR A 18 -13.37 19.37 0.17
C THR A 18 -12.70 20.06 -1.02
N PRO A 19 -12.03 21.23 -0.84
CA PRO A 19 -11.40 21.91 -1.95
C PRO A 19 -10.33 21.03 -2.63
N PRO A 20 -10.25 21.06 -3.97
CA PRO A 20 -9.19 20.40 -4.71
C PRO A 20 -7.82 21.02 -4.39
N LEU A 21 -6.75 20.21 -4.40
CA LEU A 21 -5.37 20.73 -4.48
C LEU A 21 -5.24 21.71 -5.67
N PRO A 22 -4.36 22.73 -5.59
CA PRO A 22 -4.07 23.61 -6.72
C PRO A 22 -3.71 22.80 -7.98
N ARG A 23 -4.12 23.25 -9.17
CA ARG A 23 -3.86 22.52 -10.44
C ARG A 23 -2.38 22.19 -10.65
N THR A 24 -1.48 23.08 -10.27
CA THR A 24 -0.02 22.89 -10.36
C THR A 24 0.49 21.75 -9.46
N ALA A 25 -0.24 21.43 -8.40
CA ALA A 25 0.08 20.37 -7.45
C ALA A 25 -0.58 19.02 -7.78
N ARG A 26 -1.52 18.98 -8.74
CA ARG A 26 -2.22 17.76 -9.14
C ARG A 26 -1.46 17.00 -10.21
N HIS A 27 -1.61 15.68 -10.19
CA HIS A 27 -1.25 14.85 -11.33
C HIS A 27 -2.09 15.21 -12.56
N THR A 28 -1.50 15.03 -13.74
CA THR A 28 -2.20 15.25 -15.01
C THR A 28 -2.95 14.02 -15.50
N ASP A 29 -2.73 12.87 -14.87
CA ASP A 29 -3.37 11.60 -15.20
C ASP A 29 -3.57 10.73 -13.93
N ARG A 30 -4.19 9.56 -14.07
CA ARG A 30 -4.58 8.65 -12.99
C ARG A 30 -3.43 8.39 -12.01
N ILE A 31 -3.75 8.40 -10.74
CA ILE A 31 -2.87 7.99 -9.64
C ILE A 31 -3.05 6.50 -9.40
N HIS A 32 -1.95 5.75 -9.37
CA HIS A 32 -1.95 4.30 -9.16
C HIS A 32 -1.51 3.89 -7.77
N ALA A 33 -0.70 4.74 -7.12
CA ALA A 33 -0.07 4.39 -5.85
C ALA A 33 -0.07 5.59 -4.91
N VAL A 34 -0.27 5.29 -3.63
CA VAL A 34 -0.17 6.26 -2.55
C VAL A 34 0.52 5.61 -1.35
N ALA A 35 1.38 6.38 -0.70
CA ALA A 35 2.07 5.97 0.52
C ALA A 35 2.19 7.15 1.49
N LEU A 36 2.36 6.85 2.77
CA LEU A 36 2.57 7.80 3.84
C LEU A 36 3.92 7.55 4.48
N VAL A 37 4.59 8.63 4.89
CA VAL A 37 5.83 8.57 5.67
C VAL A 37 6.04 9.85 6.43
N GLY A 38 6.68 9.74 7.59
CA GLY A 38 7.01 10.89 8.41
C GLY A 38 6.91 10.52 9.87
N ALA A 39 7.10 11.52 10.72
CA ALA A 39 6.91 11.40 12.16
C ALA A 39 6.12 12.61 12.63
N ALA A 40 5.21 12.40 13.58
CA ALA A 40 4.44 13.44 14.28
C ALA A 40 3.94 14.58 13.38
N ASP A 41 4.66 15.71 13.26
CA ASP A 41 4.18 16.89 12.51
C ASP A 41 4.68 16.97 11.06
N GLU A 42 5.65 16.13 10.66
CA GLU A 42 6.22 16.09 9.31
C GLU A 42 5.72 14.89 8.50
N ARG A 43 4.40 14.71 8.42
CA ARG A 43 3.77 13.62 7.67
C ARG A 43 3.63 14.00 6.21
N LEU A 44 4.18 13.17 5.33
CA LEU A 44 4.14 13.34 3.89
C LEU A 44 3.27 12.26 3.27
N VAL A 45 2.38 12.71 2.39
CA VAL A 45 1.70 11.84 1.44
C VAL A 45 2.51 11.84 0.15
N VAL A 46 2.71 10.67 -0.44
CA VAL A 46 3.45 10.50 -1.69
C VAL A 46 2.59 9.72 -2.68
N THR A 47 2.49 10.18 -3.92
CA THR A 47 1.73 9.48 -4.97
C THR A 47 2.55 9.24 -6.23
N GLY A 48 2.27 8.12 -6.89
CA GLY A 48 2.76 7.78 -8.22
C GLY A 48 1.61 7.73 -9.24
N SER A 49 1.85 8.24 -10.44
CA SER A 49 0.82 8.42 -11.47
C SER A 49 1.23 7.90 -12.84
N GLU A 50 0.21 7.63 -13.66
CA GLU A 50 0.31 7.42 -15.10
C GLU A 50 1.06 8.56 -15.82
N ASP A 51 1.09 9.78 -15.26
CA ASP A 51 1.84 10.91 -15.83
C ASP A 51 3.38 10.78 -15.70
N GLY A 52 3.87 9.67 -15.15
CA GLY A 52 5.30 9.38 -14.99
C GLY A 52 5.98 10.19 -13.88
N THR A 53 5.22 10.88 -13.03
CA THR A 53 5.76 11.66 -11.91
C THR A 53 5.40 11.06 -10.57
N VAL A 54 6.25 11.35 -9.58
CA VAL A 54 5.90 11.21 -8.16
C VAL A 54 5.63 12.60 -7.59
N ARG A 55 4.59 12.73 -6.77
CA ARG A 55 4.26 14.00 -6.09
C ARG A 55 4.13 13.79 -4.60
N ARG A 56 4.26 14.89 -3.85
CA ARG A 56 4.20 14.85 -2.38
C ARG A 56 3.67 16.15 -1.77
N TRP A 57 2.99 16.01 -0.63
CA TRP A 57 2.45 17.11 0.15
C TRP A 57 2.41 16.75 1.63
N ARG A 58 2.31 17.76 2.49
CA ARG A 58 2.07 17.57 3.92
C ARG A 58 0.65 17.08 4.15
N ALA A 59 0.48 16.02 4.95
CA ALA A 59 -0.84 15.45 5.24
C ALA A 59 -1.71 16.41 6.06
N THR A 60 -1.10 17.18 6.97
CA THR A 60 -1.77 18.06 7.94
C THR A 60 -2.51 19.23 7.29
N ASP A 61 -1.89 19.91 6.33
CA ASP A 61 -2.45 21.11 5.69
C ASP A 61 -2.58 21.00 4.17
N ARG A 62 -2.31 19.80 3.62
CA ARG A 62 -2.38 19.48 2.19
C ARG A 62 -1.50 20.39 1.33
N GLN A 63 -0.47 21.01 1.90
CA GLN A 63 0.44 21.87 1.17
C GLN A 63 1.44 21.05 0.34
N PRO A 64 1.57 21.33 -0.97
CA PRO A 64 2.57 20.69 -1.83
C PRO A 64 3.99 20.92 -1.29
N VAL A 65 4.83 19.89 -1.35
CA VAL A 65 6.24 19.99 -0.94
C VAL A 65 7.12 19.89 -2.17
N GLY A 66 7.46 21.03 -2.75
CA GLY A 66 8.26 21.12 -3.98
C GLY A 66 7.46 20.81 -5.25
N GLY A 67 8.18 20.63 -6.36
CA GLY A 67 7.60 20.24 -7.65
C GLY A 67 7.46 18.73 -7.84
N PRO A 68 6.93 18.28 -8.98
CA PRO A 68 6.91 16.87 -9.35
C PRO A 68 8.31 16.27 -9.38
N LEU A 69 8.46 15.06 -8.88
CA LEU A 69 9.69 14.28 -8.98
C LEU A 69 9.64 13.53 -10.31
N THR A 70 10.52 13.94 -11.22
CA THR A 70 10.53 13.51 -12.62
C THR A 70 11.72 12.60 -12.92
N GLY A 71 11.55 11.68 -13.87
CA GLY A 71 12.65 10.84 -14.38
C GLY A 71 12.18 9.46 -14.82
N HIS A 72 11.06 8.98 -14.33
CA HIS A 72 10.48 7.73 -14.83
C HIS A 72 10.15 7.84 -16.32
N PRO A 73 10.53 6.84 -17.14
CA PRO A 73 10.27 6.86 -18.58
C PRO A 73 8.82 6.58 -18.94
N GLY A 74 8.02 6.13 -17.97
CA GLY A 74 6.61 5.78 -18.13
C GLY A 74 5.85 5.85 -16.80
N PRO A 75 4.66 5.23 -16.73
CA PRO A 75 3.79 5.27 -15.56
C PRO A 75 4.48 4.82 -14.27
N VAL A 76 4.27 5.58 -13.20
CA VAL A 76 4.64 5.16 -11.85
C VAL A 76 3.49 4.34 -11.26
N ARG A 77 3.68 3.03 -11.18
CA ARG A 77 2.64 2.07 -10.77
C ARG A 77 2.64 1.78 -9.28
N THR A 78 3.76 1.97 -8.62
CA THR A 78 3.91 1.65 -7.20
C THR A 78 4.88 2.58 -6.49
N VAL A 79 4.60 2.85 -5.22
CA VAL A 79 5.44 3.66 -4.33
C VAL A 79 5.44 3.00 -2.97
N ALA A 80 6.63 2.86 -2.37
CA ALA A 80 6.81 2.52 -0.97
C ALA A 80 7.65 3.59 -0.30
N CYS A 81 7.44 3.81 1.00
CA CYS A 81 8.23 4.79 1.75
C CYS A 81 8.90 4.13 2.96
N ALA A 82 10.06 4.68 3.32
CA ALA A 82 10.79 4.29 4.52
C ALA A 82 11.56 5.49 5.08
N SER A 83 12.03 5.37 6.32
CA SER A 83 13.01 6.30 6.90
C SER A 83 14.40 5.70 6.76
N VAL A 84 15.34 6.44 6.16
CA VAL A 84 16.75 6.09 6.05
C VAL A 84 17.54 7.10 6.87
N ASP A 85 18.10 6.68 8.00
CA ASP A 85 18.84 7.55 8.94
C ASP A 85 18.05 8.83 9.33
N GLY A 86 16.74 8.69 9.55
CA GLY A 86 15.86 9.81 9.90
C GLY A 86 15.45 10.70 8.72
N VAL A 87 15.81 10.31 7.49
CA VAL A 87 15.38 10.99 6.27
C VAL A 87 14.23 10.20 5.62
N PRO A 88 13.06 10.81 5.38
CA PRO A 88 11.99 10.15 4.65
C PRO A 88 12.41 9.96 3.19
N VAL A 89 12.36 8.72 2.73
CA VAL A 89 12.70 8.31 1.36
C VAL A 89 11.51 7.59 0.74
N ALA A 90 11.13 7.99 -0.47
CA ALA A 90 10.23 7.20 -1.30
C ALA A 90 11.04 6.37 -2.29
N VAL A 91 10.63 5.12 -2.48
CA VAL A 91 11.02 4.29 -3.62
C VAL A 91 9.82 4.19 -4.53
N SER A 92 10.03 4.40 -5.82
CA SER A 92 8.99 4.36 -6.84
C SER A 92 9.39 3.42 -7.95
N GLY A 93 8.45 2.59 -8.38
CA GLY A 93 8.60 1.62 -9.44
C GLY A 93 7.54 1.82 -10.50
N GLY A 94 7.90 1.56 -11.73
CA GLY A 94 7.07 1.82 -12.89
C GLY A 94 7.66 1.20 -14.13
N GLY A 95 6.94 1.35 -15.23
CA GLY A 95 7.32 0.79 -16.52
C GLY A 95 6.14 0.79 -17.47
N ASP A 96 6.43 0.45 -18.71
CA ASP A 96 5.42 0.28 -19.75
C ASP A 96 5.44 -1.19 -20.18
N VAL A 97 4.28 -1.84 -20.10
CA VAL A 97 4.10 -3.25 -20.52
C VAL A 97 4.43 -3.47 -21.99
N ASN A 98 4.40 -2.42 -22.81
CA ASN A 98 4.74 -2.46 -24.23
C ASN A 98 6.23 -2.18 -24.49
N GLN A 99 6.99 -1.79 -23.46
CA GLN A 99 8.43 -1.59 -23.57
C GLN A 99 9.18 -2.85 -23.13
N THR A 100 10.19 -3.21 -23.93
CA THR A 100 10.91 -4.49 -23.78
C THR A 100 11.98 -4.44 -22.68
N LYS A 101 12.32 -3.25 -22.20
CA LYS A 101 13.21 -2.96 -21.07
C LYS A 101 12.76 -1.64 -20.43
N ASP A 102 13.15 -1.44 -19.17
CA ASP A 102 13.11 -0.19 -18.39
C ASP A 102 12.25 -0.21 -17.10
N SER A 103 12.08 -1.38 -16.45
CA SER A 103 11.69 -1.41 -15.03
C SER A 103 12.84 -0.85 -14.19
N THR A 104 12.70 0.39 -13.74
CA THR A 104 13.66 1.03 -12.84
C THR A 104 13.01 1.41 -11.53
N LEU A 105 13.74 1.22 -10.43
CA LEU A 105 13.39 1.84 -9.16
C LEU A 105 14.11 3.17 -9.05
N ARG A 106 13.35 4.21 -8.75
CA ARG A 106 13.89 5.52 -8.39
C ARG A 106 13.63 5.79 -6.92
N ARG A 107 14.65 6.33 -6.26
CA ARG A 107 14.63 6.63 -4.82
C ARG A 107 14.67 8.15 -4.67
N TRP A 108 13.91 8.70 -3.73
CA TRP A 108 13.72 10.15 -3.61
C TRP A 108 13.90 10.60 -2.18
N ASN A 109 14.74 11.61 -1.96
CA ASN A 109 14.75 12.33 -0.70
C ASN A 109 13.48 13.19 -0.61
N LEU A 110 12.58 12.83 0.30
CA LEU A 110 11.27 13.48 0.40
C LEU A 110 11.32 14.88 1.02
N ARG A 111 12.40 15.23 1.71
CA ARG A 111 12.63 16.61 2.19
C ARG A 111 13.15 17.51 1.07
N SER A 112 14.19 17.08 0.35
CA SER A 112 14.89 17.93 -0.61
C SER A 112 14.29 17.94 -2.01
N GLY A 113 13.58 16.88 -2.42
CA GLY A 113 13.05 16.78 -3.80
C GLY A 113 14.03 16.21 -4.80
N ARG A 114 15.17 15.73 -4.33
CA ARG A 114 16.21 15.19 -5.18
C ARG A 114 16.16 13.68 -5.21
N GLU A 115 16.58 13.13 -6.34
CA GLU A 115 16.83 11.71 -6.47
C GLU A 115 17.94 11.28 -5.49
N TRP A 116 17.74 10.12 -4.87
CA TRP A 116 18.63 9.51 -3.89
C TRP A 116 19.48 8.46 -4.60
N GLY A 117 20.65 8.89 -5.08
CA GLY A 117 21.54 8.05 -5.89
C GLY A 117 20.99 7.79 -7.29
N PRO A 118 21.67 6.94 -8.09
CA PRO A 118 21.21 6.59 -9.43
C PRO A 118 19.98 5.67 -9.40
N PRO A 119 19.19 5.63 -10.49
CA PRO A 119 18.16 4.63 -10.69
C PRO A 119 18.71 3.21 -10.56
N ILE A 120 17.92 2.31 -10.00
CA ILE A 120 18.23 0.89 -9.89
C ILE A 120 17.53 0.20 -11.06
N ASP A 121 18.29 -0.44 -11.94
CA ASP A 121 17.73 -1.38 -12.92
C ASP A 121 17.33 -2.65 -12.18
N THR A 122 16.03 -2.96 -12.15
CA THR A 122 15.59 -4.18 -11.49
C THR A 122 16.02 -5.41 -12.26
N GLY A 123 16.28 -5.30 -13.57
CA GLY A 123 16.50 -6.41 -14.49
C GLY A 123 15.19 -7.13 -14.89
N ASP A 124 14.04 -6.63 -14.45
CA ASP A 124 12.75 -7.25 -14.73
C ASP A 124 12.31 -6.97 -16.18
N ARG A 125 11.60 -7.93 -16.77
CA ARG A 125 10.93 -7.72 -18.06
C ARG A 125 9.52 -7.19 -17.86
N GLY A 126 9.30 -5.93 -18.21
CA GLY A 126 7.98 -5.28 -18.14
C GLY A 126 7.92 -4.24 -17.03
N GLU A 127 6.84 -4.25 -16.25
CA GLU A 127 6.58 -3.26 -15.19
C GLU A 127 6.87 -3.81 -13.79
N THR A 128 7.41 -2.96 -12.91
CA THR A 128 7.35 -3.17 -11.47
C THR A 128 5.92 -2.93 -10.99
N LYS A 129 5.26 -3.97 -10.48
CA LYS A 129 3.86 -3.94 -10.03
C LYS A 129 3.72 -3.57 -8.57
N HIS A 130 4.62 -4.09 -7.73
CA HIS A 130 4.52 -3.92 -6.28
C HIS A 130 5.86 -3.53 -5.69
N LEU A 131 5.80 -2.61 -4.72
CA LEU A 131 6.87 -2.31 -3.79
C LEU A 131 6.37 -2.46 -2.37
N ALA A 132 7.20 -3.04 -1.51
CA ALA A 132 6.94 -3.12 -0.08
C ALA A 132 8.22 -2.81 0.69
N ALA A 133 8.16 -1.84 1.61
CA ALA A 133 9.30 -1.46 2.43
C ALA A 133 9.32 -2.27 3.72
N ALA A 134 10.52 -2.56 4.24
CA ALA A 134 10.70 -3.20 5.52
C ALA A 134 11.96 -2.69 6.22
N VAL A 135 12.11 -3.02 7.49
CA VAL A 135 13.36 -2.88 8.22
C VAL A 135 13.88 -4.28 8.53
N VAL A 136 15.12 -4.55 8.12
CA VAL A 136 15.81 -5.82 8.36
C VAL A 136 17.12 -5.50 9.06
N ASP A 137 17.31 -5.99 10.28
CA ASP A 137 18.52 -5.73 11.09
C ASP A 137 18.86 -4.24 11.22
N GLY A 138 17.83 -3.39 11.40
CA GLY A 138 17.96 -1.93 11.50
C GLY A 138 18.16 -1.21 10.17
N ARG A 139 18.17 -1.93 9.04
CA ARG A 139 18.37 -1.40 7.70
C ARG A 139 17.05 -1.27 6.95
N ALA A 140 16.78 -0.09 6.40
CA ALA A 140 15.63 0.13 5.53
C ALA A 140 15.86 -0.53 4.15
N VAL A 141 14.98 -1.47 3.80
CA VAL A 141 15.03 -2.24 2.56
C VAL A 141 13.70 -2.13 1.81
N VAL A 142 13.73 -2.42 0.52
CA VAL A 142 12.53 -2.47 -0.32
C VAL A 142 12.54 -3.74 -1.15
N LEU A 143 11.38 -4.39 -1.23
CA LEU A 143 11.14 -5.45 -2.19
C LEU A 143 10.49 -4.88 -3.45
N SER A 144 10.88 -5.38 -4.61
CA SER A 144 10.20 -5.15 -5.89
C SER A 144 9.71 -6.45 -6.49
N SER A 145 8.54 -6.42 -7.12
CA SER A 145 8.05 -7.54 -7.93
C SER A 145 7.32 -7.07 -9.19
N GLY A 146 7.35 -7.90 -10.24
CA GLY A 146 6.86 -7.53 -11.57
C GLY A 146 6.17 -8.67 -12.34
N CYS A 147 6.11 -8.50 -13.66
CA CYS A 147 5.45 -9.43 -14.59
C CYS A 147 6.17 -10.76 -14.79
N ASP A 148 7.46 -10.84 -14.50
CA ASP A 148 8.28 -12.02 -14.77
C ASP A 148 8.42 -12.97 -13.57
N GLY A 149 7.72 -12.68 -12.47
CA GLY A 149 7.70 -13.49 -11.26
C GLY A 149 8.92 -13.31 -10.36
N ARG A 150 9.83 -12.41 -10.71
CA ARG A 150 10.95 -12.04 -9.86
C ARG A 150 10.49 -11.19 -8.67
N VAL A 151 11.06 -11.49 -7.51
CA VAL A 151 10.93 -10.70 -6.29
C VAL A 151 12.35 -10.37 -5.82
N ALA A 152 12.77 -9.12 -5.94
CA ALA A 152 14.12 -8.68 -5.60
C ALA A 152 14.11 -7.79 -4.35
N LEU A 153 15.13 -7.93 -3.50
CA LEU A 153 15.34 -7.17 -2.28
C LEU A 153 16.51 -6.21 -2.47
N TRP A 154 16.28 -4.95 -2.14
CA TRP A 154 17.24 -3.88 -2.33
C TRP A 154 17.44 -3.10 -1.04
N ASP A 155 18.67 -2.68 -0.81
CA ASP A 155 18.95 -1.66 0.18
C ASP A 155 18.48 -0.29 -0.32
N ILE A 156 17.66 0.41 0.46
CA ILE A 156 17.17 1.73 0.05
C ILE A 156 18.32 2.74 0.03
N ALA A 157 19.21 2.71 1.03
CA ALA A 157 20.26 3.70 1.20
C ALA A 157 21.26 3.71 0.03
N THR A 158 21.78 2.55 -0.34
CA THR A 158 22.81 2.40 -1.37
C THR A 158 22.25 1.99 -2.73
N GLY A 159 21.13 1.26 -2.75
CA GLY A 159 20.57 0.68 -3.98
C GLY A 159 21.20 -0.67 -4.33
N ALA A 160 21.98 -1.24 -3.41
CA ALA A 160 22.57 -2.55 -3.57
C ALA A 160 21.48 -3.63 -3.62
N HIS A 161 21.62 -4.56 -4.57
CA HIS A 161 20.87 -5.80 -4.58
C HIS A 161 21.31 -6.69 -3.41
N LEU A 162 20.35 -7.10 -2.57
CA LEU A 162 20.60 -7.90 -1.38
C LEU A 162 20.22 -9.37 -1.58
N GLY A 163 19.34 -9.66 -2.52
CA GLY A 163 18.92 -11.03 -2.83
C GLY A 163 17.62 -11.03 -3.62
N GLU A 164 17.25 -12.19 -4.13
CA GLU A 164 16.04 -12.35 -4.93
C GLU A 164 15.47 -13.75 -4.79
N GLN A 165 14.19 -13.85 -5.13
CA GLN A 165 13.49 -15.09 -5.45
C GLN A 165 13.03 -14.98 -6.91
N VAL A 166 13.35 -15.99 -7.72
CA VAL A 166 12.94 -16.04 -9.13
C VAL A 166 12.00 -17.21 -9.32
N GLU A 167 10.78 -16.90 -9.75
CA GLU A 167 9.71 -17.87 -9.93
C GLU A 167 9.02 -17.66 -11.29
N ASN A 168 8.18 -18.60 -11.70
CA ASN A 168 7.65 -18.64 -13.07
C ASN A 168 6.36 -17.83 -13.29
N LEU A 169 5.78 -17.22 -12.24
CA LEU A 169 4.46 -16.58 -12.31
C LEU A 169 4.49 -15.14 -11.80
N PRO A 170 3.80 -14.20 -12.49
CA PRO A 170 3.69 -12.82 -12.04
C PRO A 170 3.15 -12.71 -10.61
N SER A 171 3.69 -11.75 -9.86
CA SER A 171 3.09 -11.34 -8.58
C SER A 171 1.75 -10.66 -8.80
N ASP A 172 0.81 -10.92 -7.89
CA ASP A 172 -0.52 -10.31 -7.84
C ASP A 172 -0.73 -9.47 -6.57
N GLY A 173 0.10 -9.68 -5.54
CA GLY A 173 0.15 -8.88 -4.33
C GLY A 173 1.44 -9.13 -3.57
N MET A 174 1.91 -8.12 -2.83
CA MET A 174 3.10 -8.22 -1.99
C MET A 174 2.97 -7.30 -0.78
N VAL A 175 3.25 -7.84 0.40
CA VAL A 175 3.28 -7.09 1.66
C VAL A 175 4.47 -7.51 2.51
N THR A 176 4.86 -6.64 3.43
CA THR A 176 5.85 -6.93 4.47
C THR A 176 5.23 -6.81 5.85
N GLY A 177 5.84 -7.46 6.83
CA GLY A 177 5.47 -7.32 8.23
C GLY A 177 6.45 -8.07 9.13
N VAL A 178 6.15 -8.11 10.42
CA VAL A 178 6.97 -8.79 11.42
C VAL A 178 6.17 -9.94 12.02
N VAL A 179 6.74 -11.15 11.96
CA VAL A 179 6.14 -12.37 12.51
C VAL A 179 7.14 -13.00 13.47
N GLY A 180 6.75 -13.14 14.74
CA GLY A 180 7.64 -13.71 15.76
C GLY A 180 8.96 -12.95 15.92
N GLY A 181 8.95 -11.63 15.70
CA GLY A 181 10.15 -10.78 15.72
C GLY A 181 11.00 -10.83 14.45
N ARG A 182 10.57 -11.58 13.42
CA ARG A 182 11.30 -11.71 12.15
C ARG A 182 10.63 -10.91 11.05
N PRO A 183 11.35 -10.08 10.29
CA PRO A 183 10.80 -9.40 9.12
C PRO A 183 10.54 -10.41 8.00
N VAL A 184 9.30 -10.43 7.50
CA VAL A 184 8.86 -11.31 6.43
C VAL A 184 8.26 -10.51 5.29
N ALA A 185 8.37 -11.05 4.08
CA ALA A 185 7.55 -10.66 2.95
C ALA A 185 6.58 -11.79 2.59
N VAL A 186 5.33 -11.44 2.30
CA VAL A 186 4.33 -12.36 1.78
C VAL A 186 3.95 -11.93 0.38
N VAL A 187 4.04 -12.88 -0.56
CA VAL A 187 3.81 -12.63 -1.99
C VAL A 187 2.74 -13.59 -2.48
N THR A 188 1.69 -13.05 -3.09
CA THR A 188 0.66 -13.81 -3.80
C THR A 188 0.87 -13.67 -5.30
N ARG A 189 0.47 -14.68 -6.07
CA ARG A 189 0.71 -14.74 -7.51
C ARG A 189 -0.56 -15.10 -8.26
N VAL A 190 -0.53 -14.82 -9.56
CA VAL A 190 -1.66 -15.09 -10.46
C VAL A 190 -1.89 -16.60 -10.63
N LEU A 191 -3.00 -16.95 -11.30
CA LEU A 191 -3.35 -18.33 -11.67
C LEU A 191 -3.49 -19.30 -10.49
N PHE A 192 -3.84 -18.77 -9.31
CA PHE A 192 -4.04 -19.62 -8.14
C PHE A 192 -2.75 -20.37 -7.80
N ASP A 193 -1.61 -19.66 -7.82
CA ASP A 193 -0.38 -20.17 -7.20
C ASP A 193 -0.44 -19.89 -5.69
N PRO A 194 -0.02 -20.85 -4.84
CA PRO A 194 -0.01 -20.61 -3.40
C PRO A 194 0.84 -19.40 -3.05
N LEU A 195 0.45 -18.65 -2.01
CA LEU A 195 1.31 -17.58 -1.48
C LEU A 195 2.71 -18.11 -1.12
N ARG A 196 3.72 -17.24 -1.12
CA ARG A 196 5.06 -17.50 -0.60
C ARG A 196 5.37 -16.59 0.56
N ILE A 197 6.10 -17.11 1.54
CA ILE A 197 6.60 -16.35 2.67
C ILE A 197 8.12 -16.35 2.60
N TRP A 198 8.72 -15.16 2.58
CA TRP A 198 10.16 -14.97 2.53
C TRP A 198 10.64 -14.35 3.84
N ASP A 199 11.49 -15.07 4.57
CA ASP A 199 12.24 -14.51 5.68
C ASP A 199 13.31 -13.56 5.13
N LEU A 200 13.25 -12.29 5.50
CA LEU A 200 14.12 -11.27 4.93
C LEU A 200 15.51 -11.23 5.61
N THR A 201 15.63 -11.76 6.83
CA THR A 201 16.89 -11.86 7.57
C THR A 201 17.73 -13.01 7.01
N ASP A 202 17.17 -14.21 6.98
CA ASP A 202 17.87 -15.42 6.49
C ASP A 202 17.84 -15.54 4.98
N ARG A 203 17.01 -14.73 4.31
CA ARG A 203 16.75 -14.78 2.86
C ARG A 203 16.19 -16.13 2.42
N ALA A 204 15.46 -16.81 3.29
CA ALA A 204 14.96 -18.15 3.07
C ALA A 204 13.44 -18.16 2.85
N LEU A 205 12.98 -19.01 1.93
CA LEU A 205 11.55 -19.30 1.81
C LEU A 205 11.09 -20.11 3.02
N LEU A 206 10.06 -19.61 3.71
CA LEU A 206 9.42 -20.30 4.81
C LEU A 206 8.32 -21.23 4.28
N PRO A 207 8.00 -22.32 5.00
CA PRO A 207 6.89 -23.19 4.64
C PRO A 207 5.58 -22.41 4.53
N THR A 208 4.85 -22.66 3.46
CA THR A 208 3.53 -22.08 3.22
C THR A 208 2.49 -23.12 3.61
N PRO A 209 1.46 -22.77 4.39
CA PRO A 209 0.41 -23.75 4.70
C PRO A 209 -0.26 -24.20 3.41
N GLU A 210 -0.15 -25.48 3.04
CA GLU A 210 -0.86 -26.06 1.89
C GLU A 210 -2.36 -26.12 2.24
N ARG A 211 -3.18 -25.23 1.65
CA ARG A 211 -4.64 -25.26 1.79
C ARG A 211 -5.33 -24.86 0.50
N ASP A 212 -6.52 -25.41 0.27
CA ASP A 212 -7.32 -25.22 -0.95
C ASP A 212 -7.83 -23.78 -1.16
N TRP A 213 -7.67 -22.90 -0.16
CA TRP A 213 -8.14 -21.51 -0.17
C TRP A 213 -6.99 -20.48 -0.38
N LEU A 214 -5.78 -20.90 -0.75
CA LEU A 214 -4.55 -20.08 -0.73
C LEU A 214 -4.36 -19.05 -1.88
N TYR A 215 -5.43 -18.67 -2.55
CA TYR A 215 -5.35 -17.96 -3.83
C TYR A 215 -5.82 -16.51 -3.79
N ASP A 216 -6.13 -16.02 -2.60
CA ASP A 216 -6.55 -14.66 -2.39
C ASP A 216 -5.36 -13.71 -2.60
N ARG A 217 -5.64 -12.53 -3.15
CA ARG A 217 -4.63 -11.49 -3.28
C ARG A 217 -4.31 -10.91 -1.91
N VAL A 218 -3.03 -10.81 -1.56
CA VAL A 218 -2.62 -10.19 -0.29
C VAL A 218 -2.64 -8.66 -0.37
N HIS A 219 -3.20 -8.02 0.65
CA HIS A 219 -3.27 -6.57 0.77
C HIS A 219 -2.70 -6.04 2.09
N GLY A 220 -2.50 -6.92 3.10
CA GLY A 220 -2.02 -6.49 4.39
C GLY A 220 -1.50 -7.61 5.27
N LEU A 221 -0.64 -7.24 6.23
CA LEU A 221 -0.23 -8.07 7.36
C LEU A 221 -0.23 -7.20 8.61
N VAL A 222 -1.13 -7.48 9.56
CA VAL A 222 -1.34 -6.71 10.79
C VAL A 222 -1.56 -7.65 11.97
N ALA A 223 -1.27 -7.24 13.20
CA ALA A 223 -1.59 -8.01 14.39
C ALA A 223 -3.06 -7.77 14.80
N ILE A 224 -3.82 -8.86 14.94
CA ILE A 224 -5.16 -8.86 15.54
C ILE A 224 -5.04 -9.67 16.83
N ASP A 225 -5.31 -9.04 17.97
CA ASP A 225 -5.16 -9.66 19.30
C ASP A 225 -3.78 -10.33 19.51
N GLY A 226 -2.73 -9.72 18.97
CA GLY A 226 -1.35 -10.22 19.04
C GLY A 226 -1.01 -11.34 18.05
N VAL A 227 -1.98 -11.79 17.24
CA VAL A 227 -1.77 -12.77 16.18
C VAL A 227 -1.51 -12.04 14.86
N PRO A 228 -0.33 -12.20 14.23
CA PRO A 228 -0.12 -11.69 12.88
C PRO A 228 -1.20 -12.25 11.97
N THR A 229 -1.82 -11.43 11.15
CA THR A 229 -3.01 -11.79 10.37
C THR A 229 -2.87 -11.23 8.98
N LEU A 230 -2.92 -12.09 7.97
CA LEU A 230 -2.97 -11.66 6.59
C LEU A 230 -4.38 -11.18 6.25
N VAL A 231 -4.44 -10.04 5.59
CA VAL A 231 -5.66 -9.45 5.05
C VAL A 231 -5.63 -9.62 3.55
N THR A 232 -6.60 -10.35 3.03
CA THR A 232 -6.64 -10.78 1.63
C THR A 232 -7.99 -10.48 0.99
N LEU A 233 -8.02 -10.46 -0.34
CA LEU A 233 -9.26 -10.44 -1.12
C LEU A 233 -9.40 -11.75 -1.90
N ASP A 234 -10.53 -12.42 -1.74
CA ASP A 234 -10.85 -13.61 -2.54
C ASP A 234 -11.29 -13.27 -3.97
N ARG A 235 -11.54 -14.31 -4.78
CA ARG A 235 -11.98 -14.16 -6.17
C ARG A 235 -13.29 -13.40 -6.32
N ASP A 236 -14.14 -13.44 -5.30
CA ASP A 236 -15.42 -12.74 -5.26
C ASP A 236 -15.27 -11.31 -4.71
N ARG A 237 -14.02 -10.83 -4.55
CA ARG A 237 -13.66 -9.52 -4.00
C ARG A 237 -14.18 -9.32 -2.58
N ARG A 238 -14.18 -10.39 -1.77
CA ARG A 238 -14.55 -10.35 -0.35
C ARG A 238 -13.30 -10.31 0.53
N LEU A 239 -13.38 -9.53 1.60
CA LEU A 239 -12.30 -9.37 2.57
C LEU A 239 -12.20 -10.63 3.45
N ARG A 240 -10.99 -11.21 3.50
CA ARG A 240 -10.68 -12.42 4.25
C ARG A 240 -9.53 -12.17 5.22
N LEU A 241 -9.63 -12.77 6.41
CA LEU A 241 -8.62 -12.70 7.46
C LEU A 241 -8.05 -14.08 7.74
N TRP A 242 -6.73 -14.15 7.74
CA TRP A 242 -5.94 -15.37 7.93
C TRP A 242 -4.99 -15.21 9.10
N GLY A 243 -5.36 -15.74 10.27
CA GLY A 243 -4.48 -15.76 11.44
C GLY A 243 -3.22 -16.57 11.14
N TRP A 244 -2.06 -16.04 11.50
CA TRP A 244 -0.78 -16.71 11.28
C TRP A 244 -0.73 -17.98 12.12
N ASN A 245 -0.43 -19.11 11.48
CA ASN A 245 -0.52 -20.47 12.04
C ASN A 245 -1.93 -20.96 12.42
N ASP A 246 -3.00 -20.18 12.20
CA ASP A 246 -4.36 -20.69 12.43
C ASP A 246 -4.64 -21.85 11.48
N ALA A 247 -5.15 -22.96 12.00
CA ALA A 247 -5.53 -24.17 11.25
C ALA A 247 -6.87 -24.02 10.52
N GLY A 248 -7.72 -23.07 10.94
CA GLY A 248 -9.06 -22.86 10.41
C GLY A 248 -9.12 -22.26 9.00
N PRO A 249 -10.30 -22.26 8.37
CA PRO A 249 -10.54 -21.48 7.16
C PRO A 249 -10.45 -19.97 7.46
N PRO A 250 -10.18 -19.14 6.44
CA PRO A 250 -10.18 -17.70 6.64
C PRO A 250 -11.53 -17.19 7.11
N THR A 251 -11.47 -16.20 8.00
CA THR A 251 -12.67 -15.51 8.48
C THR A 251 -13.11 -14.48 7.44
N ALA A 252 -14.41 -14.46 7.12
CA ALA A 252 -15.01 -13.42 6.29
C ALA A 252 -15.23 -12.13 7.09
N VAL A 253 -15.00 -10.97 6.45
CA VAL A 253 -15.58 -9.71 6.92
C VAL A 253 -16.71 -9.33 5.98
N GLU A 254 -17.93 -9.24 6.53
CA GLU A 254 -19.12 -8.95 5.74
C GLU A 254 -19.15 -7.48 5.33
N LEU A 255 -19.17 -7.25 4.02
CA LEU A 255 -19.22 -5.94 3.41
C LEU A 255 -20.40 -5.88 2.43
N PRO A 256 -21.11 -4.74 2.34
CA PRO A 256 -22.30 -4.62 1.51
C PRO A 256 -22.01 -4.59 0.01
N SER A 257 -20.74 -4.44 -0.38
CA SER A 257 -20.31 -4.32 -1.77
C SER A 257 -18.92 -4.95 -1.96
N PRO A 258 -18.64 -5.54 -3.14
CA PRO A 258 -17.31 -6.03 -3.49
C PRO A 258 -16.21 -4.97 -3.32
N VAL A 259 -15.03 -5.43 -2.93
CA VAL A 259 -13.86 -4.58 -2.64
C VAL A 259 -12.89 -4.53 -3.81
N ASP A 260 -12.48 -3.33 -4.21
CA ASP A 260 -11.53 -3.11 -5.31
C ASP A 260 -10.11 -2.84 -4.80
N VAL A 261 -9.98 -2.16 -3.66
CA VAL A 261 -8.69 -1.77 -3.08
C VAL A 261 -8.77 -1.78 -1.56
N VAL A 262 -7.68 -2.19 -0.91
CA VAL A 262 -7.57 -2.28 0.55
C VAL A 262 -6.26 -1.64 0.99
N ALA A 263 -6.30 -0.87 2.06
CA ALA A 263 -5.13 -0.51 2.86
C ALA A 263 -5.38 -0.91 4.30
N VAL A 264 -4.35 -1.40 4.97
CA VAL A 264 -4.43 -1.77 6.40
C VAL A 264 -3.32 -1.08 7.16
N ALA A 265 -3.58 -0.82 8.43
CA ALA A 265 -2.55 -0.39 9.37
C ALA A 265 -2.99 -0.71 10.80
N GLU A 266 -2.02 -0.75 11.70
CA GLU A 266 -2.27 -0.62 13.13
C GLU A 266 -2.24 0.86 13.49
N VAL A 267 -3.36 1.36 14.02
CA VAL A 267 -3.50 2.75 14.45
C VAL A 267 -3.82 2.74 15.93
N SER A 268 -2.96 3.35 16.75
CA SER A 268 -3.11 3.38 18.22
C SER A 268 -3.31 1.98 18.85
N GLY A 269 -2.61 0.96 18.31
CA GLY A 269 -2.69 -0.42 18.78
C GLY A 269 -3.90 -1.21 18.28
N ARG A 270 -4.65 -0.69 17.31
CA ARG A 270 -5.86 -1.31 16.77
C ARG A 270 -5.73 -1.55 15.26
N ALA A 271 -6.00 -2.77 14.82
CA ALA A 271 -5.94 -3.15 13.41
C ALA A 271 -7.16 -2.64 12.65
N LEU A 272 -6.91 -1.76 11.66
CA LEU A 272 -7.93 -1.15 10.82
C LEU A 272 -7.67 -1.45 9.35
N ALA A 273 -8.76 -1.56 8.58
CA ALA A 273 -8.71 -1.56 7.13
C ALA A 273 -9.56 -0.43 6.56
N ALA A 274 -9.04 0.26 5.55
CA ALA A 274 -9.83 1.08 4.65
C ALA A 274 -10.04 0.28 3.37
N VAL A 275 -11.30 0.17 2.94
CA VAL A 275 -11.68 -0.61 1.77
C VAL A 275 -12.44 0.27 0.79
N GLY A 276 -11.95 0.35 -0.44
CA GLY A 276 -12.63 1.03 -1.54
C GLY A 276 -13.50 0.03 -2.28
N CYS A 277 -14.81 0.29 -2.33
CA CYS A 277 -15.77 -0.64 -2.89
C CYS A 277 -16.28 -0.22 -4.28
N ASP A 278 -16.83 -1.19 -4.99
CA ASP A 278 -17.40 -1.08 -6.35
C ASP A 278 -18.50 0.00 -6.46
N ASP A 279 -19.24 0.17 -5.35
CA ASP A 279 -20.32 1.14 -5.16
C ASP A 279 -19.83 2.58 -4.90
N LYS A 280 -18.53 2.85 -5.05
CA LYS A 280 -17.91 4.17 -4.87
C LYS A 280 -18.04 4.68 -3.43
N VAL A 281 -17.91 3.77 -2.48
CA VAL A 281 -17.83 4.08 -1.06
C VAL A 281 -16.51 3.55 -0.51
N VAL A 282 -15.77 4.40 0.20
CA VAL A 282 -14.61 3.97 1.01
C VAL A 282 -15.10 3.71 2.42
N ARG A 283 -14.89 2.50 2.94
CA ARG A 283 -15.35 2.09 4.27
C ARG A 283 -14.16 1.87 5.19
N LEU A 284 -14.28 2.32 6.43
CA LEU A 284 -13.37 1.96 7.51
C LEU A 284 -13.92 0.72 8.20
N VAL A 285 -13.07 -0.29 8.33
CA VAL A 285 -13.39 -1.58 8.93
C VAL A 285 -12.47 -1.78 10.11
N ASP A 286 -13.09 -2.05 11.25
CA ASP A 286 -12.38 -2.55 12.41
C ASP A 286 -12.10 -4.03 12.22
N LEU A 287 -10.84 -4.45 12.16
CA LEU A 287 -10.51 -5.85 11.89
C LEU A 287 -10.61 -6.73 13.14
N VAL A 288 -10.52 -6.14 14.33
CA VAL A 288 -10.65 -6.85 15.61
C VAL A 288 -12.12 -7.22 15.82
N ASP A 289 -12.99 -6.21 15.77
CA ASP A 289 -14.43 -6.39 15.98
C ASP A 289 -15.17 -6.82 14.70
N ARG A 290 -14.49 -6.78 13.55
CA ARG A 290 -15.02 -7.10 12.20
C ARG A 290 -16.23 -6.24 11.85
N ASN A 291 -16.26 -5.01 12.36
CA ASN A 291 -17.36 -4.09 12.17
C ASN A 291 -17.03 -3.04 11.11
N VAL A 292 -18.01 -2.69 10.30
CA VAL A 292 -17.91 -1.60 9.32
C VAL A 292 -18.32 -0.32 10.01
N GLY A 293 -17.34 0.57 10.22
CA GLY A 293 -17.53 1.87 10.85
C GLY A 293 -17.92 2.96 9.85
N ALA A 294 -17.11 4.00 9.74
CA ALA A 294 -17.38 5.14 8.86
C ALA A 294 -17.36 4.75 7.37
N ALA A 295 -18.17 5.45 6.56
CA ALA A 295 -18.22 5.33 5.11
C ALA A 295 -18.17 6.70 4.41
N LEU A 296 -17.32 6.80 3.40
CA LEU A 296 -17.08 8.02 2.65
C LEU A 296 -17.59 7.82 1.22
N VAL A 297 -18.59 8.60 0.79
CA VAL A 297 -19.06 8.57 -0.59
C VAL A 297 -18.09 9.34 -1.46
N VAL A 298 -17.60 8.67 -2.49
CA VAL A 298 -16.64 9.24 -3.43
C VAL A 298 -17.24 9.30 -4.84
N ARG A 299 -16.80 10.27 -5.63
CA ARG A 299 -17.37 10.50 -6.99
C ARG A 299 -16.99 9.40 -7.97
N LYS A 300 -15.82 8.81 -7.78
CA LYS A 300 -15.24 7.72 -8.57
C LYS A 300 -14.73 6.66 -7.61
N ARG A 301 -14.52 5.45 -8.10
CA ARG A 301 -13.87 4.39 -7.33
C ARG A 301 -12.50 4.85 -6.86
N ALA A 302 -12.08 4.36 -5.69
CA ALA A 302 -10.73 4.59 -5.22
C ALA A 302 -9.75 3.75 -6.06
N ASP A 303 -8.75 4.38 -6.65
CA ASP A 303 -7.68 3.71 -7.39
C ASP A 303 -6.54 3.28 -6.45
N ALA A 304 -6.33 4.00 -5.34
CA ALA A 304 -5.30 3.70 -4.34
C ALA A 304 -5.72 4.15 -2.93
N LEU A 305 -5.22 3.45 -1.90
CA LEU A 305 -5.47 3.72 -0.48
C LEU A 305 -4.18 3.63 0.34
N ALA A 306 -4.07 4.43 1.41
CA ALA A 306 -3.07 4.27 2.46
C ALA A 306 -3.64 4.70 3.81
N ILE A 307 -3.23 4.03 4.89
CA ILE A 307 -3.48 4.45 6.26
C ILE A 307 -2.15 4.80 6.91
N GLY A 308 -2.09 5.94 7.59
CA GLY A 308 -0.93 6.39 8.35
C GLY A 308 -0.98 5.89 9.79
N GLU A 309 0.20 5.66 10.37
CA GLU A 309 0.33 5.22 11.78
C GLU A 309 -0.30 6.21 12.78
N TYR A 310 -0.41 7.50 12.40
CA TYR A 310 -1.00 8.55 13.23
C TYR A 310 -2.47 8.80 12.92
N GLY A 311 -3.12 7.90 12.17
CA GLY A 311 -4.54 7.98 11.88
C GLY A 311 -4.91 8.78 10.63
N GLU A 312 -4.03 8.96 9.65
CA GLU A 312 -4.47 9.45 8.33
C GLU A 312 -5.13 8.34 7.53
N LEU A 313 -6.24 8.64 6.86
CA LEU A 313 -6.69 7.88 5.71
C LEU A 313 -6.48 8.71 4.46
N VAL A 314 -5.70 8.19 3.53
CA VAL A 314 -5.52 8.78 2.20
C VAL A 314 -6.11 7.88 1.15
N PHE A 315 -6.84 8.46 0.21
CA PHE A 315 -7.28 7.74 -0.97
C PHE A 315 -7.24 8.60 -2.23
N CYS A 316 -7.09 7.94 -3.35
CA CYS A 316 -6.96 8.58 -4.66
C CYS A 316 -8.11 8.14 -5.59
N CYS A 317 -8.64 9.07 -6.37
CA CYS A 317 -9.72 8.85 -7.33
C CYS A 317 -9.39 9.58 -8.64
N GLY A 318 -8.87 8.88 -9.63
CA GLY A 318 -8.27 9.46 -10.83
C GLY A 318 -7.08 10.34 -10.46
N VAL A 319 -7.23 11.66 -10.64
CA VAL A 319 -6.21 12.67 -10.30
C VAL A 319 -6.41 13.30 -8.92
N ASP A 320 -7.54 13.01 -8.27
CA ASP A 320 -7.89 13.57 -6.98
C ASP A 320 -7.22 12.79 -5.85
N VAL A 321 -6.74 13.52 -4.84
CA VAL A 321 -6.26 12.94 -3.59
C VAL A 321 -6.99 13.56 -2.41
N VAL A 322 -7.51 12.71 -1.55
CA VAL A 322 -8.23 13.10 -0.35
C VAL A 322 -7.53 12.52 0.87
N VAL A 323 -7.42 13.35 1.90
CA VAL A 323 -6.79 13.01 3.18
C VAL A 323 -7.84 13.25 4.26
N PHE A 324 -8.03 12.27 5.13
CA PHE A 324 -8.91 12.32 6.30
C PHE A 324 -8.12 12.00 7.55
N ASP A 325 -8.54 12.63 8.64
CA ASP A 325 -8.14 12.21 9.98
C ASP A 325 -9.14 11.15 10.47
N LEU A 326 -8.64 9.96 10.78
CA LEU A 326 -9.41 8.84 11.33
C LEU A 326 -9.96 9.16 12.71
N ALA A 327 -9.30 10.00 13.52
CA ALA A 327 -9.85 10.42 14.80
C ALA A 327 -11.20 11.13 14.63
N ALA A 328 -11.35 11.93 13.57
CA ALA A 328 -12.62 12.57 13.23
C ALA A 328 -13.70 11.58 12.73
N LEU A 329 -13.32 10.35 12.37
CA LEU A 329 -14.24 9.31 11.90
C LEU A 329 -14.62 8.30 13.00
N ILE A 330 -13.73 8.08 13.97
CA ILE A 330 -13.90 7.10 15.06
C ILE A 330 -14.53 7.74 16.30
N ASP A 331 -14.25 9.02 16.60
CA ASP A 331 -14.87 9.77 17.71
C ASP A 331 -15.96 10.73 17.22
N VAL A 332 -17.23 10.27 17.22
CA VAL A 332 -18.49 11.05 17.42
C VAL A 332 -19.59 10.06 17.82
#